data_AF-A0AAW5TR70-F1
#
_entry.id   AF-A0AAW5TR70-F1
#
_cell.length_a   1.000
_cell.length_b   1.000
_cell.length_c   1.000
_cell.angle_alpha   90.00
_cell.angle_beta   90.00
_cell.angle_gamma   90.00
#
_symmetry.space_group_name_H-M   'P 1'
#
loop_
_entity.id
_entity.type
_entity.pdbx_description
1 polymer ?
#
loop_
_entity_poly.entity_id
_entity_poly.type
_entity_poly.pdbx_seq_one_letter_code
_entity_poly.pdbx_strand_id
1 'polypeptide(L)' 'MARVLAQHADRVAVCLDVDGARVVARGAGTDVGELREVIDFLDDAGARRYIVTDRTRDGALAGANLELLQRVAE' A
#
# COMPACT_ATOMS: atom_id res chain seq x y z
N MET A 1 12.13 8.47 4.03
CA MET A 1 10.97 8.46 3.12
C MET A 1 10.48 9.86 2.80
N ALA A 2 10.04 10.66 3.78
CA ALA A 2 9.48 12.01 3.58
C ALA A 2 10.33 12.93 2.66
N ARG A 3 11.66 12.99 2.84
CA ARG A 3 12.54 13.78 1.95
C ARG A 3 12.47 13.35 0.47
N VAL A 4 12.38 12.05 0.21
CA VAL A 4 12.32 11.50 -1.14
C VAL A 4 10.97 11.83 -1.77
N LEU A 5 9.88 11.65 -1.01
CA LEU A 5 8.53 12.00 -1.46
C LEU A 5 8.43 13.52 -1.73
N ALA A 6 8.95 14.36 -0.84
CA ALA A 6 8.94 15.81 -1.03
C ALA A 6 9.66 16.28 -2.31
N GLN A 7 10.70 15.56 -2.77
CA GLN A 7 11.49 15.95 -3.94
C GLN A 7 11.03 15.27 -5.23
N HIS A 8 10.35 14.12 -5.15
CA HIS A 8 10.11 13.22 -6.28
C HIS A 8 8.72 12.56 -6.26
N ALA A 9 7.73 13.16 -5.59
CA ALA A 9 6.39 12.56 -5.41
C ALA A 9 5.72 12.10 -6.72
N ASP A 10 5.98 12.78 -7.83
CA ASP A 10 5.45 12.45 -9.16
C ASP A 10 6.12 11.20 -9.78
N ARG A 11 7.34 10.89 -9.37
CA ARG A 11 8.18 9.81 -9.91
C ARG A 11 8.22 8.55 -9.04
N VAL A 12 7.73 8.64 -7.80
CA VAL A 12 7.75 7.55 -6.83
C VAL A 12 6.37 6.94 -6.68
N ALA A 13 6.32 5.63 -6.45
CA ALA A 13 5.12 4.93 -6.00
C ALA A 13 5.47 4.16 -4.72
N VAL A 14 4.51 4.02 -3.82
CA VAL A 14 4.65 3.22 -2.59
C VAL A 14 3.90 1.90 -2.78
N CYS A 15 4.61 0.78 -2.62
CA CYS A 15 4.00 -0.55 -2.69
C CYS A 15 3.45 -0.95 -1.32
N LEU A 16 2.18 -1.33 -1.28
CA LEU A 16 1.48 -1.82 -0.10
C LEU A 16 1.08 -3.28 -0.35
N ASP A 17 1.76 -4.20 0.33
CA ASP A 17 1.36 -5.61 0.36
C ASP A 17 0.39 -5.80 1.53
N VAL A 18 -0.87 -6.15 1.23
CA VAL A 18 -1.98 -6.19 2.19
C VAL A 18 -2.41 -7.62 2.45
N ASP A 19 -2.63 -7.95 3.71
CA ASP A 19 -3.30 -9.17 4.17
C ASP A 19 -4.56 -8.77 4.94
N GLY A 20 -5.73 -8.93 4.31
CA GLY A 20 -7.02 -8.48 4.84
C GLY A 20 -7.12 -6.96 5.00
N ALA A 21 -6.82 -6.46 6.20
CA ALA A 21 -6.82 -5.04 6.54
C ALA A 21 -5.44 -4.53 7.00
N ARG A 22 -4.40 -5.39 6.99
CA ARG A 22 -3.09 -5.05 7.54
C ARG A 22 -2.04 -4.99 6.45
N VAL A 23 -1.13 -4.02 6.56
CA VAL A 23 0.03 -3.89 5.67
C VAL A 23 1.16 -4.75 6.21
N VAL A 24 1.71 -5.61 5.37
CA VAL A 24 2.76 -6.56 5.74
C VAL A 24 4.00 -6.30 4.89
N ALA A 25 5.13 -6.00 5.53
CA ALA A 25 6.39 -5.77 4.84
C ALA A 25 6.87 -7.05 4.14
N ARG A 26 7.16 -6.93 2.84
CA ARG A 26 7.68 -8.04 2.04
C ARG A 26 9.04 -8.52 2.58
N GLY A 27 9.26 -9.84 2.56
CA GLY A 27 10.48 -10.48 3.04
C GLY A 27 10.39 -10.93 4.49
N ALA A 28 10.37 -9.98 5.43
CA ALA A 28 10.34 -10.30 6.87
C ALA A 28 8.95 -10.70 7.40
N GLY A 29 7.87 -10.40 6.66
CA GLY A 29 6.51 -10.65 7.12
C GLY A 29 6.10 -9.76 8.30
N THR A 30 6.83 -8.66 8.52
CA THR A 30 6.58 -7.74 9.62
C THR A 30 5.26 -7.03 9.39
N ASP A 31 4.41 -7.06 10.41
CA ASP A 31 3.19 -6.28 10.47
C ASP A 31 3.52 -4.79 10.63
N VAL A 32 3.12 -3.99 9.65
CA VAL A 32 3.38 -2.55 9.60
C VAL A 32 2.26 -1.76 10.27
N GLY A 33 1.03 -2.30 10.31
CA GLY A 33 -0.14 -1.63 10.86
C GLY A 33 -1.41 -1.83 10.05
N GLU A 34 -2.48 -1.17 10.49
CA GLU A 34 -3.75 -1.14 9.76
C GLU A 34 -3.62 -0.32 8.47
N LEU A 35 -4.26 -0.80 7.40
CA LEU A 35 -4.16 -0.22 6.06
C LEU A 35 -4.49 1.27 6.04
N ARG A 36 -5.56 1.67 6.75
CA ARG A 36 -5.98 3.07 6.75
C ARG A 36 -4.96 3.97 7.42
N GLU A 37 -4.48 3.57 8.60
CA GLU A 37 -3.47 4.33 9.35
C GLU A 37 -2.17 4.48 8.56
N VAL A 38 -1.77 3.44 7.84
CA VAL A 38 -0.58 3.48 6.98
C VAL A 38 -0.79 4.42 5.79
N ILE A 39 -1.96 4.42 5.15
CA ILE A 39 -2.28 5.35 4.06
C ILE A 39 -2.27 6.79 4.58
N ASP A 40 -2.96 7.07 5.68
CA ASP A 40 -3.03 8.42 6.27
C ASP A 40 -1.60 8.94 6.57
N PHE A 41 -0.74 8.11 7.15
CA PHE A 41 0.66 8.46 7.39
C PHE A 41 1.45 8.74 6.09
N LEU A 42 1.22 7.97 5.03
CA LEU A 42 1.92 8.13 3.75
C LEU A 42 1.42 9.36 2.98
N ASP A 43 0.12 9.66 3.06
CA ASP A 43 -0.49 10.86 2.50
C ASP A 43 0.08 12.11 3.18
N ASP A 44 0.16 12.12 4.51
CA ASP A 44 0.81 13.19 5.30
C ASP A 44 2.30 13.34 4.92
N ALA A 45 2.97 12.23 4.57
CA ALA A 45 4.35 12.24 4.09
C ALA A 45 4.50 12.67 2.62
N GLY A 46 3.40 12.90 1.90
CA GLY A 46 3.37 13.41 0.53
C GLY A 46 3.40 12.34 -0.56
N ALA A 47 3.04 11.09 -0.25
CA ALA A 47 2.85 10.05 -1.27
C ALA A 47 1.69 10.41 -2.22
N ARG A 48 1.82 10.03 -3.50
CA ARG A 48 0.82 10.37 -4.54
C ARG A 48 0.39 9.19 -5.39
N ARG A 49 1.05 8.05 -5.24
CA ARG A 49 0.80 6.87 -6.07
C ARG A 49 1.05 5.62 -5.23
N TYR A 50 0.05 4.76 -5.19
CA TYR A 50 0.10 3.49 -4.49
C TYR A 50 0.04 2.33 -5.48
N ILE A 51 0.81 1.29 -5.20
CA ILE A 51 0.68 -0.02 -5.85
C ILE A 51 0.21 -0.96 -4.76
N VAL A 52 -0.98 -1.52 -4.90
CA VAL A 52 -1.60 -2.33 -3.85
C VAL A 52 -1.66 -3.77 -4.30
N THR A 53 -1.10 -4.66 -3.47
CA THR A 53 -1.11 -6.11 -3.69
C THR A 53 -1.94 -6.78 -2.60
N ASP A 54 -2.95 -7.57 -2.98
CA ASP A 54 -3.59 -8.51 -2.06
C ASP A 54 -2.75 -9.79 -1.99
N ARG A 55 -2.10 -10.04 -0.84
CA ARG A 55 -1.22 -11.19 -0.65
C ARG A 55 -1.94 -12.53 -0.77
N THR A 56 -3.23 -12.59 -0.47
CA THR A 56 -4.03 -13.83 -0.54
C THR A 56 -4.35 -14.23 -1.98
N ARG A 57 -4.27 -13.26 -2.91
CA ARG A 57 -4.57 -13.45 -4.34
C ARG A 57 -3.36 -13.31 -5.25
N ASP A 58 -2.21 -12.89 -4.72
CA ASP A 58 -0.97 -12.79 -5.50
C ASP A 58 -0.59 -14.18 -6.07
N GLY A 59 -0.41 -14.25 -7.38
CA GLY A 59 -0.18 -15.51 -8.11
C GLY A 59 -1.37 -16.47 -8.21
N ALA A 60 -2.54 -16.14 -7.66
CA ALA A 60 -3.68 -17.05 -7.60
C ALA A 60 -4.53 -17.08 -8.89
N LEU A 61 -4.27 -16.20 -9.87
CA LEU A 61 -5.09 -16.02 -11.09
C LEU A 61 -6.60 -15.79 -10.82
N ALA A 62 -6.93 -15.30 -9.62
CA ALA A 62 -8.31 -15.08 -9.17
C ALA A 62 -8.87 -13.68 -9.51
N GLY A 63 -8.20 -12.94 -10.41
CA GLY A 63 -8.52 -11.56 -10.74
C GLY A 63 -8.11 -10.55 -9.66
N ALA A 64 -8.32 -9.26 -9.95
CA ALA A 64 -8.00 -8.18 -9.03
C ALA A 64 -9.00 -8.10 -7.86
N ASN A 65 -8.52 -7.75 -6.66
CA ASN A 65 -9.39 -7.48 -5.52
C ASN A 65 -9.97 -6.06 -5.60
N LEU A 66 -11.13 -5.93 -6.23
CA LEU A 66 -11.80 -4.63 -6.43
C LEU A 66 -12.28 -4.00 -5.12
N GLU A 67 -12.68 -4.82 -4.14
CA GLU A 67 -13.11 -4.35 -2.82
C GLU A 67 -11.94 -3.70 -2.07
N LEU A 68 -10.75 -4.32 -2.10
CA LEU A 68 -9.54 -3.72 -1.55
C LEU A 68 -9.19 -2.40 -2.25
N LEU A 69 -9.28 -2.36 -3.59
CA LEU A 69 -9.00 -1.13 -4.34
C LEU A 69 -9.98 0.00 -4.01
N GLN A 70 -11.26 -0.32 -3.79
CA GLN A 70 -12.25 0.65 -3.33
C GLN A 70 -11.89 1.22 -1.96
N ARG A 71 -11.54 0.36 -0.98
CA ARG A 71 -11.11 0.79 0.36
C ARG A 71 -9.88 1.70 0.37
N VAL A 72 -9.01 1.58 -0.64
CA VAL A 72 -7.82 2.44 -0.79
C VAL A 72 -8.16 3.77 -1.47
N ALA A 73 -9.18 3.80 -2.32
CA ALA A 73 -9.56 4.98 -3.10
C ALA A 73 -10.52 5.93 -2.37
N GLU A 74 -11.13 5.47 -1.27
CA GLU A 74 -11.95 6.26 -0.33
C GLU A 74 -11.10 7.11 0.61
#